data_AF-A0A2T4TD37-F1
#
_entry.id   AF-A0A2T4TD37-F1
#
_cell.length_a   1.000
_cell.length_b   1.000
_cell.length_c   1.000
_cell.angle_alpha   90.00
_cell.angle_beta   90.00
_cell.angle_gamma   90.00
#
_symmetry.space_group_name_H-M   'P 1'
#
loop_
_entity.id
_entity.type
_entity.pdbx_description
1 polymer ?
#
loop_
_entity_poly.entity_id
_entity_poly.type
_entity_poly.pdbx_seq_one_letter_code
_entity_poly.pdbx_strand_id
1 'polypeptide(L)'
;MTIENEDCFSNFEDIPVSKKDKSIQVLYDYEKHYMDLVRKYSSEIEFVSKQLMEFRKEQKEFYDIVLPKIIAKLNGEKAIDDDTRKVWMKRFVDNMDKSFSLSETLINDYVVKTIDEFKNEVKEKLDKS
;
A
#
# COMPACT_ATOMS: atom_id res chain seq x y z
N MET A 1 3.29 22.61 -24.44
CA MET A 1 3.25 21.33 -25.19
C MET A 1 2.72 20.29 -24.24
N THR A 2 1.43 20.02 -24.36
CA THR A 2 0.75 18.90 -23.70
C THR A 2 1.27 17.62 -24.36
N ILE A 3 1.98 16.79 -23.61
CA ILE A 3 2.21 15.40 -24.02
C ILE A 3 0.84 14.75 -23.89
N GLU A 4 0.13 14.61 -25.00
CA GLU A 4 -1.06 13.76 -25.04
C GLU A 4 -0.59 12.35 -24.66
N ASN A 5 -1.32 11.72 -23.73
CA ASN A 5 -1.21 10.29 -23.43
C ASN A 5 -1.58 9.51 -24.71
N GLU A 6 -0.69 9.45 -25.69
CA GLU A 6 -0.81 8.48 -26.77
C GLU A 6 -0.57 7.11 -26.15
N ASP A 7 -1.66 6.36 -25.97
CA ASP A 7 -1.60 4.95 -25.60
C ASP A 7 -0.74 4.23 -26.64
N CYS A 8 0.40 3.68 -26.24
CA CYS A 8 1.39 3.10 -27.17
C CYS A 8 0.83 1.95 -28.02
N PHE A 9 -0.33 1.44 -27.65
CA PHE A 9 -1.08 0.40 -28.35
C PHE A 9 -2.03 0.93 -29.43
N SER A 10 -2.34 2.24 -29.50
CA SER A 10 -3.25 2.84 -30.48
C SER A 10 -2.88 2.53 -31.94
N ASN A 11 -1.58 2.48 -32.23
CA ASN A 11 -1.03 2.17 -33.56
C ASN A 11 -1.38 0.76 -34.09
N PHE A 12 -1.81 -0.16 -33.21
CA PHE A 12 -2.20 -1.53 -33.57
C PHE A 12 -3.71 -1.65 -33.87
N GLU A 13 -4.50 -0.64 -33.49
CA GLU A 13 -5.92 -0.56 -33.84
C GLU A 13 -6.13 -0.19 -35.30
N ASP A 14 -5.17 0.53 -35.91
CA ASP A 14 -5.18 0.95 -37.31
C ASP A 14 -4.81 -0.15 -38.33
N ILE A 15 -4.38 -1.32 -37.86
CA ILE A 15 -4.01 -2.45 -38.74
C ILE A 15 -5.29 -3.18 -39.18
N PRO A 16 -5.57 -3.29 -40.49
CA PRO A 16 -6.72 -4.03 -40.99
C PRO A 16 -6.72 -5.48 -40.50
N VAL A 17 -7.88 -5.98 -40.05
CA VAL A 17 -8.04 -7.35 -39.50
C VAL A 17 -7.51 -8.45 -40.43
N SER A 18 -7.55 -8.22 -41.74
CA SER A 18 -7.02 -9.15 -42.75
C SER A 18 -5.49 -9.29 -42.77
N LYS A 19 -4.75 -8.37 -42.12
CA LYS A 19 -3.28 -8.37 -42.01
C LYS A 19 -2.77 -8.70 -40.60
N LYS A 20 -3.67 -8.91 -39.64
CA LYS A 20 -3.32 -9.26 -38.27
C LYS A 20 -2.99 -10.74 -38.18
N ASP A 21 -1.74 -11.06 -37.87
CA ASP A 21 -1.36 -12.41 -37.49
C ASP A 21 -2.03 -12.74 -36.14
N LYS A 22 -2.76 -13.85 -36.08
CA LYS A 22 -3.48 -14.28 -34.87
C LYS A 22 -2.55 -14.46 -33.67
N SER A 23 -1.30 -14.89 -33.89
CA SER A 23 -0.32 -15.05 -32.81
C SER A 23 0.16 -13.70 -32.25
N ILE A 24 0.33 -12.71 -33.13
CA ILE A 24 0.74 -11.35 -32.76
C ILE A 24 -0.40 -10.60 -32.06
N GLN A 25 -1.64 -10.81 -32.49
CA GLN A 25 -2.82 -10.21 -31.86
C GLN A 25 -2.99 -10.69 -30.41
N VAL A 26 -2.76 -11.98 -30.13
CA VAL A 26 -2.80 -12.54 -28.76
C VAL A 26 -1.73 -11.92 -27.86
N LEU A 27 -0.50 -11.74 -28.37
CA LEU A 27 0.57 -11.07 -27.61
C LEU A 27 0.23 -9.60 -27.33
N TYR A 28 -0.29 -8.89 -28.33
CA TYR A 28 -0.73 -7.51 -28.17
C TYR A 28 -1.85 -7.38 -27.12
N ASP A 29 -2.87 -8.22 -27.20
CA ASP A 29 -4.01 -8.18 -26.27
C ASP A 29 -3.55 -8.50 -24.84
N TYR A 30 -2.60 -9.43 -24.69
CA TYR A 30 -1.96 -9.73 -23.40
C TYR A 30 -1.18 -8.53 -22.83
N GLU A 31 -0.31 -7.91 -23.63
CA GLU A 31 0.51 -6.77 -23.18
C GLU A 31 -0.35 -5.54 -22.84
N LYS A 32 -1.32 -5.21 -23.70
CA LYS A 32 -2.27 -4.12 -23.46
C LYS A 32 -3.05 -4.36 -22.16
N HIS A 33 -3.55 -5.58 -21.96
CA HIS A 33 -4.29 -5.93 -20.76
C HIS A 33 -3.45 -5.83 -19.49
N TYR A 34 -2.21 -6.33 -19.52
CA TYR A 34 -1.30 -6.21 -18.39
C TYR A 34 -1.04 -4.75 -18.04
N MET A 35 -0.83 -3.88 -19.04
CA MET A 35 -0.65 -2.45 -18.84
C MET A 35 -1.89 -1.75 -18.29
N ASP A 36 -3.09 -2.11 -18.75
CA ASP A 36 -4.35 -1.58 -18.24
C ASP A 36 -4.58 -1.98 -16.78
N LEU A 37 -4.24 -3.22 -16.40
CA LEU A 37 -4.28 -3.67 -15.02
C LEU A 37 -3.27 -2.90 -14.16
N VAL A 38 -2.02 -2.77 -14.61
CA VAL A 38 -1.02 -1.96 -13.88
C VAL A 38 -1.51 -0.52 -13.67
N ARG A 39 -2.11 0.10 -14.69
CA ARG A 39 -2.73 1.44 -14.57
C ARG A 39 -3.91 1.46 -13.60
N LYS A 40 -4.77 0.44 -13.63
CA LYS A 40 -5.94 0.34 -12.73
C LYS A 40 -5.51 0.28 -11.26
N TYR A 41 -4.49 -0.53 -10.96
CA TYR A 41 -4.02 -0.76 -9.59
C TYR A 41 -2.93 0.23 -9.13
N SER A 42 -2.41 1.10 -10.00
CA SER A 42 -1.32 2.03 -9.63
C SER A 42 -1.72 2.97 -8.49
N SER A 43 -2.94 3.50 -8.53
CA SER A 43 -3.47 4.39 -7.47
C SER A 43 -3.56 3.68 -6.11
N GLU A 44 -3.88 2.40 -6.12
CA GLU A 44 -3.98 1.57 -4.93
C GLU A 44 -2.61 1.20 -4.36
N ILE A 45 -1.64 0.90 -5.24
CA ILE A 45 -0.23 0.70 -4.88
C ILE A 45 0.35 1.97 -4.23
N GLU A 46 0.09 3.14 -4.83
CA GLU A 46 0.50 4.43 -4.28
C GLU A 46 -0.16 4.71 -2.93
N PHE A 47 -1.45 4.41 -2.80
CA PHE A 47 -2.19 4.55 -1.56
C PHE A 47 -1.57 3.70 -0.44
N VAL A 48 -1.34 2.41 -0.68
CA VAL A 48 -0.68 1.50 0.27
C VAL A 48 0.70 2.00 0.67
N SER A 49 1.52 2.38 -0.32
CA SER A 49 2.88 2.87 -0.08
C SER A 49 2.87 4.12 0.82
N LYS A 50 1.93 5.03 0.57
CA LYS A 50 1.69 6.21 1.41
C LYS A 50 1.27 5.82 2.82
N GLN A 51 0.31 4.91 2.99
CA GLN A 51 -0.13 4.48 4.32
C GLN A 51 1.00 3.83 5.14
N LEU A 52 1.82 2.98 4.52
CA LEU A 52 2.99 2.38 5.18
C LEU A 52 4.03 3.43 5.58
N MET A 53 4.25 4.44 4.76
CA MET A 53 5.18 5.54 5.05
C MET A 53 4.66 6.42 6.20
N GLU A 54 3.38 6.77 6.19
CA GLU A 54 2.72 7.54 7.25
C GLU A 54 2.77 6.77 8.59
N PHE A 55 2.48 5.47 8.55
CA PHE A 55 2.58 4.59 9.72
C PHE A 55 3.99 4.57 10.33
N ARG A 56 5.04 4.38 9.52
CA ARG A 56 6.43 4.40 10.00
C ARG A 56 6.83 5.76 10.58
N LYS A 57 6.32 6.84 9.97
CA LYS A 57 6.55 8.20 10.46
C LYS A 57 5.90 8.42 11.82
N GLU A 58 4.66 7.97 12.00
CA GLU A 58 3.93 8.04 13.26
C GLU A 58 4.65 7.26 14.37
N GLN A 59 5.06 6.01 14.09
CA GLN A 59 5.85 5.22 15.05
C GLN A 59 7.11 5.95 15.48
N LYS A 60 7.86 6.50 14.51
CA LYS A 60 9.08 7.25 14.79
C LYS A 60 8.79 8.48 15.66
N GLU A 61 7.77 9.27 15.30
CA GLU A 61 7.36 10.43 16.08
C GLU A 61 6.95 10.05 17.50
N PHE A 62 6.25 8.93 17.67
CA PHE A 62 5.86 8.43 18.98
C PHE A 62 7.07 8.10 19.86
N TYR A 63 7.99 7.25 19.39
CA TYR A 63 9.11 6.81 20.23
C TYR A 63 10.21 7.88 20.39
N ASP A 64 10.48 8.67 19.35
CA ASP A 64 11.57 9.66 19.39
C ASP A 64 11.17 10.96 20.09
N ILE A 65 9.88 11.32 20.04
CA ILE A 65 9.41 12.65 20.46
C ILE A 65 8.35 12.56 21.55
N VAL A 66 7.26 11.82 21.32
CA VAL A 66 6.09 11.85 22.22
C VAL A 66 6.38 11.11 23.52
N LEU A 67 6.85 9.87 23.44
CA LEU A 67 7.10 9.01 24.59
C LEU A 67 8.14 9.62 25.56
N PRO A 68 9.30 10.16 25.11
CA PRO A 68 10.24 10.82 26.01
C PRO A 68 9.65 12.03 26.73
N LYS A 69 8.80 12.83 26.07
CA LYS A 69 8.11 13.96 26.69
C LYS A 69 7.14 13.50 27.78
N ILE A 70 6.40 12.42 27.54
CA ILE A 70 5.49 11.83 28.53
C ILE A 70 6.29 11.31 29.74
N ILE A 71 7.38 10.56 29.50
CA ILE A 71 8.25 10.05 30.55
C ILE A 71 8.82 11.20 31.39
N ALA A 72 9.36 12.25 30.76
CA ALA A 72 9.90 13.40 31.46
C ALA A 72 8.85 14.11 32.33
N LYS A 73 7.64 14.29 31.80
CA LYS A 73 6.52 14.88 32.55
C LYS A 73 6.10 14.02 33.73
N LEU A 74 6.02 12.70 33.54
CA LEU A 74 5.64 11.76 34.60
C LEU A 74 6.70 11.69 35.71
N ASN A 75 7.98 11.74 35.35
CA ASN A 75 9.09 11.75 36.32
C ASN A 75 9.17 13.06 37.13
N GLY A 76 8.65 14.17 36.59
CA GLY A 76 8.54 15.44 37.30
C GLY A 76 7.45 15.47 38.37
N GLU A 77 6.52 14.50 38.37
CA GLU A 77 5.41 14.44 39.31
C GLU A 77 5.82 13.73 40.61
N LYS A 78 5.81 14.49 41.71
CA LYS A 78 6.26 14.00 43.03
C LYS A 78 5.18 13.20 43.76
N ALA A 79 3.92 13.35 43.37
CA ALA A 79 2.79 12.67 44.01
C ALA A 79 2.68 11.18 43.63
N ILE A 80 3.43 10.73 42.62
CA ILE A 80 3.37 9.36 42.11
C ILE A 80 4.66 8.65 42.51
N ASP A 81 4.55 7.46 43.09
CA ASP A 81 5.69 6.63 43.42
C ASP A 81 6.29 5.95 42.16
N ASP A 82 7.51 5.45 42.30
CA ASP A 82 8.27 4.93 41.17
C ASP A 82 7.70 3.64 40.57
N ASP A 83 7.08 2.79 41.39
CA ASP A 83 6.52 1.51 40.93
C ASP A 83 5.23 1.76 40.15
N THR A 84 4.38 2.67 40.62
CA THR A 84 3.20 3.11 39.88
C THR A 84 3.58 3.71 38.53
N ARG A 85 4.63 4.56 38.46
CA ARG A 85 5.12 5.13 37.20
C ARG A 85 5.55 4.04 36.21
N LYS A 86 6.32 3.05 36.66
CA LYS A 86 6.77 1.93 35.82
C LYS A 86 5.60 1.13 35.27
N VAL A 87 4.62 0.79 36.10
CA VAL A 87 3.44 0.03 35.68
C VAL A 87 2.63 0.80 34.64
N TRP A 88 2.41 2.10 34.87
CA TRP A 88 1.66 2.93 33.92
C TRP A 88 2.40 3.08 32.59
N MET A 89 3.71 3.35 32.64
CA MET A 89 4.50 3.51 31.43
C MET A 89 4.54 2.23 30.60
N LYS A 90 4.72 1.07 31.26
CA LYS A 90 4.67 -0.23 30.59
C LYS A 90 3.32 -0.43 29.89
N ARG A 91 2.21 -0.23 30.61
CA ARG A 91 0.87 -0.38 30.03
C ARG A 91 0.61 0.58 28.88
N PHE A 92 1.10 1.80 28.98
CA PHE A 92 0.95 2.80 27.93
C PHE A 92 1.67 2.39 26.66
N VAL A 93 2.95 1.99 26.78
CA VAL A 93 3.73 1.48 25.63
C VAL A 93 3.09 0.22 25.07
N ASP A 94 2.75 -0.77 25.90
CA ASP A 94 2.11 -2.01 25.46
C ASP A 94 0.80 -1.75 24.67
N ASN A 95 0.03 -0.72 25.06
CA ASN A 95 -1.20 -0.34 24.37
C ASN A 95 -0.92 0.35 23.03
N MET A 96 0.08 1.22 22.97
CA MET A 96 0.48 1.87 21.73
C MET A 96 1.05 0.86 20.73
N ASP A 97 1.88 -0.07 21.20
CA ASP A 97 2.43 -1.17 20.39
C ASP A 97 1.32 -2.02 19.78
N LYS A 98 0.28 -2.37 20.57
CA LYS A 98 -0.91 -3.07 20.06
C LYS A 98 -1.66 -2.27 19.02
N SER A 99 -1.82 -0.96 19.24
CA SER A 99 -2.48 -0.09 18.26
C SER A 99 -1.72 -0.05 16.95
N PHE A 100 -0.39 0.08 17.01
CA PHE A 100 0.45 0.05 15.81
C PHE A 100 0.40 -1.28 15.09
N SER A 101 0.47 -2.39 15.83
CA SER A 101 0.37 -3.73 15.25
C SER A 101 -0.98 -3.96 14.55
N LEU A 102 -2.08 -3.43 15.09
CA LEU A 102 -3.38 -3.50 14.46
C LEU A 102 -3.41 -2.71 13.14
N SER A 103 -2.87 -1.48 13.13
CA SER A 103 -2.78 -0.67 11.91
C SER A 103 -1.93 -1.36 10.84
N GLU A 104 -0.79 -1.94 11.21
CA GLU A 104 0.07 -2.69 10.30
C GLU A 104 -0.65 -3.92 9.72
N THR A 105 -1.37 -4.67 10.57
CA THR A 105 -2.18 -5.82 10.13
C THR A 105 -3.24 -5.40 9.11
N LEU A 106 -3.98 -4.33 9.40
CA LEU A 106 -5.02 -3.82 8.48
C LEU A 106 -4.45 -3.42 7.12
N ILE A 107 -3.31 -2.72 7.10
CA ILE A 107 -2.65 -2.34 5.85
C ILE A 107 -2.20 -3.59 5.10
N ASN A 108 -1.59 -4.56 5.78
CA ASN A 108 -1.10 -5.79 5.16
C ASN A 108 -2.25 -6.65 4.60
N ASP A 109 -3.34 -6.82 5.34
CA ASP A 109 -4.51 -7.59 4.90
C ASP A 109 -5.13 -6.97 3.64
N TYR A 110 -5.21 -5.64 3.61
CA TYR A 110 -5.67 -4.90 2.43
C TYR A 110 -4.77 -5.18 1.22
N VAL A 111 -3.44 -5.07 1.39
CA VAL A 111 -2.45 -5.32 0.33
C VAL A 111 -2.56 -6.73 -0.23
N VAL A 112 -2.64 -7.74 0.66
CA VAL A 112 -2.76 -9.15 0.24
C VAL A 112 -4.02 -9.34 -0.59
N LYS A 113 -5.15 -8.79 -0.13
CA LYS A 113 -6.42 -8.86 -0.85
C LYS A 113 -6.33 -8.22 -2.24
N THR A 114 -5.77 -7.01 -2.34
CA THR A 114 -5.59 -6.31 -3.61
C THR A 114 -4.70 -7.10 -4.58
N ILE A 115 -3.61 -7.69 -4.09
CA ILE A 115 -2.71 -8.51 -4.91
C ILE A 115 -3.42 -9.77 -5.43
N ASP A 116 -4.25 -10.41 -4.60
CA ASP A 116 -4.98 -11.60 -4.99
C ASP A 116 -6.09 -11.26 -6.02
N GLU A 117 -6.78 -10.12 -5.85
CA GLU A 117 -7.72 -9.59 -6.83
C GLU A 117 -7.01 -9.31 -8.18
N PHE A 118 -5.86 -8.65 -8.17
CA PHE A 118 -5.05 -8.41 -9.36
C PHE A 118 -4.70 -9.74 -10.08
N LYS A 119 -4.17 -10.73 -9.35
CA LYS A 119 -3.79 -12.03 -9.92
C LYS A 119 -4.98 -12.76 -10.52
N ASN A 120 -6.14 -12.70 -9.86
CA ASN A 120 -7.37 -13.33 -10.35
C ASN A 120 -7.86 -12.65 -11.63
N GLU A 121 -7.85 -11.32 -11.71
CA GLU A 121 -8.23 -10.58 -12.92
C GLU A 121 -7.31 -10.90 -14.12
N VAL A 122 -5.99 -10.98 -13.89
CA VAL A 122 -5.02 -11.41 -14.92
C VAL A 122 -5.37 -12.81 -15.44
N LYS A 123 -5.64 -13.74 -14.53
CA LYS A 123 -5.88 -15.14 -14.87
C LYS A 123 -7.19 -15.35 -15.62
N GLU A 124 -8.29 -14.74 -15.16
CA GLU A 124 -9.60 -14.89 -15.81
C GLU A 124 -9.62 -14.42 -17.25
N LYS A 125 -8.82 -13.41 -17.59
CA LYS A 125 -8.72 -12.86 -18.94
C LYS A 125 -7.78 -13.68 -19.82
N LEU A 126 -6.69 -14.21 -19.26
CA LEU A 126 -5.84 -15.20 -19.93
C LEU A 126 -6.61 -16.47 -20.31
N ASP A 127 -7.47 -16.97 -19.42
CA ASP A 127 -8.29 -18.16 -19.67
C ASP A 127 -9.43 -17.91 -20.70
N LYS A 128 -9.72 -16.63 -21.02
CA LYS A 128 -10.75 -16.21 -22.00
C LYS A 128 -10.16 -15.73 -23.34
N SER A 129 -8.84 -15.62 -23.47
CA SER A 129 -8.13 -15.21 -24.69
C SER A 129 -7.64 -16.40 -25.51
#